data_AF-A0A7C5DI84-F1
#
_entry.id   AF-A0A7C5DI84-F1
#
_cell.length_a   1.000
_cell.length_b   1.000
_cell.length_c   1.000
_cell.angle_alpha   90.00
_cell.angle_beta   90.00
_cell.angle_gamma   90.00
#
_symmetry.space_group_name_H-M   'P 1'
#
loop_
_entity.id
_entity.type
_entity.pdbx_description
1 polymer ?
#
loop_
_entity_poly.entity_id
_entity_poly.type
_entity_poly.pdbx_seq_one_letter_code
_entity_poly.pdbx_strand_id
1 'polypeptide(L)'
;MWPNNITFTLPEWLATYAVSYQASTGLDERMRFVIEASRLNVGSGTDGPFAAAVFEHETGELVSLGVNLVISRQSSVLHAEMVAIILAQKQLGTYDLGGFGMPAYELLSSSEPCAMCFGAIPWSGVRYVATGALGEDVRSIGFDEGAKPENWIQEYESRGIHVITGVEREMARDVLSLYQQTGGHIYNSKED
;
A
#
# COMPACT_ATOMS: atom_id res chain seq x y z
N MET A 1 -21.45 3.06 24.87
CA MET A 1 -20.34 3.90 25.37
C MET A 1 -19.48 4.23 24.15
N TRP A 2 -19.16 5.50 23.90
CA TRP A 2 -18.32 5.86 22.76
C TRP A 2 -16.90 5.30 22.97
N PRO A 3 -16.24 4.75 21.93
CA PRO A 3 -14.88 4.23 22.09
C PRO A 3 -13.92 5.40 22.32
N ASN A 4 -13.13 5.33 23.40
CA ASN A 4 -12.06 6.30 23.68
C ASN A 4 -10.76 5.96 22.95
N ASN A 5 -10.70 4.80 22.26
CA ASN A 5 -9.57 4.33 21.47
C ASN A 5 -10.09 3.60 20.23
N ILE A 6 -9.37 3.73 19.12
CA ILE A 6 -9.58 2.96 17.89
C ILE A 6 -8.32 2.13 17.67
N THR A 7 -8.47 0.81 17.58
CA THR A 7 -7.36 -0.13 17.38
C THR A 7 -7.72 -1.15 16.31
N PHE A 8 -6.72 -1.63 15.58
CA PHE A 8 -6.82 -2.78 14.69
C PHE A 8 -5.57 -3.64 14.84
N THR A 9 -5.73 -4.95 14.69
CA THR A 9 -4.66 -5.93 14.90
C THR A 9 -4.05 -6.32 13.55
N LEU A 10 -2.73 -6.25 13.44
CA LEU A 10 -2.02 -6.73 12.26
C LEU A 10 -1.96 -8.26 12.23
N PRO A 11 -1.86 -8.90 11.05
CA PRO A 11 -1.66 -10.34 10.93
C PRO A 11 -0.32 -10.78 11.55
N GLU A 12 -0.28 -11.92 12.23
CA GLU A 12 0.93 -12.41 12.91
C GLU A 12 2.11 -12.61 11.95
N TRP A 13 1.83 -13.07 10.72
CA TRP A 13 2.85 -13.32 9.71
C TRP A 13 3.55 -12.04 9.23
N LEU A 14 2.89 -10.88 9.34
CA LEU A 14 3.36 -9.63 8.76
C LEU A 14 4.68 -9.17 9.38
N ALA A 15 4.80 -9.26 10.71
CA ALA A 15 6.02 -8.90 11.42
C ALA A 15 7.18 -9.85 11.07
N THR A 16 6.90 -11.16 11.01
CA THR A 16 7.90 -12.18 10.64
C THR A 16 8.41 -11.95 9.21
N TYR A 17 7.51 -11.65 8.27
CA TYR A 17 7.87 -11.35 6.90
C TYR A 17 8.65 -10.03 6.78
N ALA A 18 8.23 -8.97 7.48
CA ALA A 18 8.93 -7.69 7.49
C ALA A 18 10.40 -7.82 7.96
N VAL A 19 10.65 -8.63 8.99
CA VAL A 19 12.02 -8.88 9.51
C VAL A 19 12.90 -9.68 8.53
N SER A 20 12.31 -10.41 7.58
CA SER A 20 13.09 -11.11 6.55
C SER A 20 13.64 -10.20 5.46
N TYR A 21 13.16 -8.96 5.39
CA TYR A 21 13.64 -7.99 4.41
C TYR A 21 15.09 -7.59 4.67
N GLN A 22 15.88 -7.51 3.60
CA GLN A 22 17.23 -6.94 3.63
C GLN A 22 17.21 -5.66 2.80
N ALA A 23 17.73 -4.57 3.37
CA ALA A 23 17.76 -3.27 2.71
C ALA A 23 18.42 -3.37 1.33
N SER A 24 17.72 -2.82 0.33
CA SER A 24 18.17 -2.77 -1.06
C SER A 24 17.82 -1.41 -1.64
N THR A 25 18.76 -0.78 -2.32
CA THR A 25 18.50 0.45 -3.07
C THR A 25 17.78 0.19 -4.40
N GLY A 26 17.73 -1.07 -4.85
CA GLY A 26 17.05 -1.44 -6.09
C GLY A 26 15.53 -1.40 -5.94
N LEU A 27 14.88 -0.67 -6.86
CA LEU A 27 13.44 -0.46 -6.86
C LEU A 27 12.68 -1.76 -7.14
N ASP A 28 13.18 -2.58 -8.06
CA ASP A 28 12.57 -3.85 -8.41
C ASP A 28 12.59 -4.83 -7.22
N GLU A 29 13.71 -4.98 -6.49
CA GLU A 29 13.75 -5.86 -5.31
C GLU A 29 12.78 -5.40 -4.22
N ARG A 30 12.71 -4.09 -3.97
CA ARG A 30 11.76 -3.53 -3.00
C ARG A 30 10.32 -3.75 -3.44
N MET A 31 10.01 -3.60 -4.72
CA MET A 31 8.67 -3.84 -5.25
C MET A 31 8.29 -5.32 -5.19
N ARG A 32 9.20 -6.24 -5.53
CA ARG A 32 8.95 -7.69 -5.38
C ARG A 32 8.65 -8.07 -3.93
N PHE A 33 9.36 -7.48 -2.97
CA PHE A 33 9.07 -7.66 -1.54
C PHE A 33 7.66 -7.20 -1.17
N VAL A 34 7.23 -6.03 -1.66
CA VAL A 34 5.85 -5.54 -1.43
C VAL A 34 4.81 -6.43 -2.09
N ILE A 35 5.02 -6.85 -3.34
CA ILE A 35 4.08 -7.72 -4.06
C ILE A 35 3.98 -9.09 -3.38
N GLU A 36 5.07 -9.63 -2.86
CA GLU A 36 5.05 -10.91 -2.15
C GLU A 36 4.30 -10.81 -0.80
N ALA A 37 4.37 -9.68 -0.09
CA ALA A 37 3.48 -9.44 1.05
C ALA A 37 2.00 -9.46 0.64
N SER A 38 1.66 -8.89 -0.53
CA SER A 38 0.30 -8.97 -1.09
C SER A 38 -0.11 -10.42 -1.36
N ARG A 39 0.79 -11.23 -1.96
CA ARG A 39 0.57 -12.67 -2.18
C ARG A 39 0.33 -13.42 -0.89
N LEU A 40 1.11 -13.14 0.16
CA LEU A 40 0.94 -13.73 1.49
C LEU A 40 -0.39 -13.31 2.14
N ASN A 41 -0.86 -12.08 1.91
CA ASN A 41 -2.16 -11.63 2.41
C ASN A 41 -3.31 -12.46 1.84
N VAL A 42 -3.23 -12.79 0.55
CA VAL A 42 -4.17 -13.70 -0.14
C VAL A 42 -3.99 -15.14 0.36
N GLY A 43 -2.77 -15.68 0.31
CA GLY A 43 -2.49 -17.08 0.60
C GLY A 43 -2.76 -17.47 2.07
N SER A 44 -2.65 -16.52 2.98
CA SER A 44 -2.99 -16.69 4.41
C SER A 44 -4.49 -16.50 4.69
N GLY A 45 -5.31 -16.23 3.67
CA GLY A 45 -6.74 -15.91 3.83
C GLY A 45 -6.99 -14.67 4.69
N THR A 46 -6.04 -13.73 4.72
CA THR A 46 -6.11 -12.55 5.59
C THR A 46 -7.07 -11.52 5.01
N ASP A 47 -6.85 -11.05 3.77
CA ASP A 47 -7.72 -10.06 3.12
C ASP A 47 -7.40 -9.92 1.61
N GLY A 48 -7.88 -8.84 0.98
CA GLY A 48 -7.66 -8.53 -0.42
C GLY A 48 -6.18 -8.44 -0.87
N PRO A 49 -5.93 -8.49 -2.19
CA PRO A 49 -4.61 -8.68 -2.80
C PRO A 49 -3.79 -7.39 -2.88
N PHE A 50 -3.64 -6.67 -1.76
CA PHE A 50 -2.89 -5.41 -1.72
C PHE A 50 -1.94 -5.32 -0.53
N ALA A 51 -0.75 -4.81 -0.81
CA ALA A 51 0.27 -4.49 0.17
C ALA A 51 0.97 -3.19 -0.23
N ALA A 52 1.50 -2.49 0.75
CA ALA A 52 2.30 -1.29 0.55
C ALA A 52 3.36 -1.18 1.65
N ALA A 53 4.48 -0.54 1.37
CA ALA A 53 5.53 -0.31 2.35
C ALA A 53 6.14 1.07 2.21
N VAL A 54 6.56 1.63 3.34
CA VAL A 54 7.34 2.86 3.39
C VAL A 54 8.80 2.48 3.59
N PHE A 55 9.65 2.99 2.72
CA PHE A 55 11.10 2.85 2.78
C PHE A 55 11.76 4.21 2.97
N GLU A 56 12.91 4.24 3.62
CA GLU A 56 13.83 5.36 3.45
C GLU A 56 14.38 5.33 2.01
N HIS A 57 14.27 6.44 1.29
CA HIS A 57 14.52 6.47 -0.16
C HIS A 57 15.98 6.19 -0.53
N GLU A 58 16.94 6.76 0.22
CA GLU A 58 18.38 6.67 -0.12
C GLU A 58 18.98 5.31 0.26
N THR A 59 18.60 4.76 1.40
CA THR A 59 19.19 3.53 1.96
C THR A 59 18.42 2.28 1.54
N GLY A 60 17.13 2.42 1.20
CA GLY A 60 16.23 1.29 0.99
C GLY A 60 15.82 0.60 2.29
N GLU A 61 16.08 1.19 3.46
CA GLU A 61 15.67 0.64 4.75
C GLU A 61 14.14 0.61 4.86
N LEU A 62 13.59 -0.52 5.32
CA LEU A 62 12.15 -0.68 5.54
C LEU A 62 11.73 0.06 6.82
N VAL A 63 10.82 1.02 6.68
CA VAL A 63 10.22 1.73 7.82
C VAL A 63 8.97 1.01 8.31
N SER A 64 8.11 0.59 7.39
CA SER A 64 6.87 -0.12 7.71
C SER A 64 6.32 -0.89 6.52
N LEU A 65 5.62 -2.00 6.80
CA LEU A 65 4.88 -2.78 5.84
C LEU A 65 3.41 -2.84 6.25
N GLY A 66 2.51 -2.54 5.32
CA GLY A 66 1.06 -2.60 5.47
C GLY A 66 0.41 -3.51 4.43
N VAL A 67 -0.71 -4.10 4.79
CA VAL A 67 -1.56 -4.90 3.90
C VAL A 67 -3.00 -4.43 4.01
N ASN A 68 -3.80 -4.75 3.01
CA ASN A 68 -5.24 -4.56 3.08
C ASN A 68 -5.82 -5.37 4.26
N LEU A 69 -6.69 -4.73 5.04
CA LEU A 69 -7.37 -5.31 6.20
C LEU A 69 -8.87 -4.94 6.25
N VAL A 70 -9.45 -4.52 5.12
CA VAL A 70 -10.81 -3.97 5.08
C VAL A 70 -11.85 -4.96 5.60
N ILE A 71 -11.87 -6.19 5.09
CA ILE A 71 -12.88 -7.19 5.46
C ILE A 71 -12.58 -7.73 6.84
N SER A 72 -11.33 -8.16 7.06
CA SER A 72 -10.87 -8.82 8.28
C SER A 72 -10.92 -7.94 9.53
N ARG A 73 -10.96 -6.62 9.37
CA ARG A 73 -11.08 -5.63 10.46
C ARG A 73 -12.31 -4.73 10.35
N GLN A 74 -13.23 -5.05 9.44
CA GLN A 74 -14.51 -4.35 9.28
C GLN A 74 -14.34 -2.82 9.19
N SER A 75 -13.35 -2.37 8.43
CA SER A 75 -13.03 -0.94 8.30
C SER A 75 -12.61 -0.62 6.88
N SER A 76 -13.47 0.11 6.16
CA SER A 76 -13.28 0.45 4.75
C SER A 76 -12.04 1.30 4.46
N VAL A 77 -11.45 1.93 5.48
CA VAL A 77 -10.27 2.79 5.33
C VAL A 77 -8.95 2.04 5.48
N LEU A 78 -8.96 0.77 5.90
CA LEU A 78 -7.74 -0.02 6.14
C LEU A 78 -7.19 -0.64 4.85
N HIS A 79 -7.00 0.20 3.83
CA HIS A 79 -6.26 -0.14 2.61
C HIS A 79 -4.76 -0.25 2.92
N ALA A 80 -4.02 -0.96 2.06
CA ALA A 80 -2.61 -1.25 2.30
C ALA A 80 -1.76 0.02 2.46
N GLU A 81 -1.97 1.03 1.61
CA GLU A 81 -1.26 2.31 1.65
C GLU A 81 -1.56 3.06 2.96
N MET A 82 -2.82 3.04 3.39
CA MET A 82 -3.26 3.67 4.64
C MET A 82 -2.59 3.00 5.84
N VAL A 83 -2.58 1.66 5.87
CA VAL A 83 -1.95 0.89 6.95
C VAL A 83 -0.45 1.16 6.97
N ALA A 84 0.23 1.14 5.82
CA ALA A 84 1.66 1.44 5.74
C ALA A 84 1.99 2.86 6.26
N ILE A 85 1.25 3.88 5.82
CA ILE A 85 1.43 5.27 6.28
C ILE A 85 1.21 5.37 7.80
N ILE A 86 0.13 4.80 8.34
CA ILE A 86 -0.16 4.80 9.78
C ILE A 86 0.99 4.17 10.56
N LEU A 87 1.50 3.04 10.10
CA LEU A 87 2.59 2.33 10.77
C LEU A 87 3.90 3.10 10.72
N ALA A 88 4.27 3.67 9.56
CA ALA A 88 5.47 4.51 9.45
C ALA A 88 5.43 5.71 10.40
N GLN A 89 4.30 6.42 10.42
CA GLN A 89 4.09 7.58 11.28
C GLN A 89 4.16 7.21 12.77
N LYS A 90 3.59 6.05 13.16
CA LYS A 90 3.70 5.53 14.53
C LYS A 90 5.12 5.12 14.90
N GLN A 91 5.83 4.44 14.00
CA GLN A 91 7.21 4.00 14.21
C GLN A 91 8.16 5.19 14.39
N LEU A 92 7.97 6.26 13.61
CA LEU A 92 8.82 7.45 13.63
C LEU A 92 8.33 8.53 14.61
N GLY A 93 7.16 8.35 15.22
CA GLY A 93 6.60 9.30 16.18
C GLY A 93 6.22 10.67 15.58
N THR A 94 5.90 10.71 14.28
CA THR A 94 5.55 11.94 13.55
C THR A 94 4.33 11.73 12.66
N TYR A 95 3.57 12.78 12.40
CA TYR A 95 2.49 12.76 11.40
C TYR A 95 2.96 13.18 10.01
N ASP A 96 4.12 13.82 9.90
CA ASP A 96 4.69 14.31 8.65
C ASP A 96 6.01 13.59 8.40
N LEU A 97 6.00 12.67 7.43
CA LEU A 97 7.19 11.95 6.99
C LEU A 97 8.16 12.85 6.21
N GLY A 98 7.71 14.03 5.77
CA GLY A 98 8.55 15.02 5.09
C GLY A 98 9.06 16.12 6.02
N GLY A 99 9.03 15.88 7.34
CA GLY A 99 9.41 16.84 8.36
C GLY A 99 10.87 17.30 8.25
N PHE A 100 11.15 18.51 8.75
CA PHE A 100 12.50 19.09 8.69
C PHE A 100 13.55 18.21 9.38
N GLY A 101 14.64 17.90 8.68
CA GLY A 101 15.74 17.08 9.20
C GLY A 101 15.51 15.57 9.14
N MET A 102 14.38 15.13 8.57
CA MET A 102 14.12 13.72 8.27
C MET A 102 14.68 13.35 6.89
N PRO A 103 15.06 12.08 6.67
CA PRO A 103 15.39 11.61 5.33
C PRO A 103 14.13 11.61 4.44
N ALA A 104 14.32 11.52 3.13
CA ALA A 104 13.20 11.33 2.23
C ALA A 104 12.64 9.90 2.35
N TYR A 105 11.31 9.78 2.35
CA TYR A 105 10.65 8.49 2.34
C TYR A 105 9.90 8.23 1.04
N GLU A 106 9.82 6.95 0.72
CA GLU A 106 9.22 6.41 -0.50
C GLU A 106 8.13 5.39 -0.14
N LEU A 107 6.93 5.57 -0.70
CA LEU A 107 5.84 4.60 -0.57
C LEU A 107 5.81 3.70 -1.82
N LEU A 108 6.05 2.41 -1.63
CA LEU A 108 5.79 1.41 -2.66
C LEU A 108 4.44 0.76 -2.41
N SER A 109 3.63 0.62 -3.46
CA SER A 109 2.32 -0.05 -3.41
C SER A 109 2.22 -1.12 -4.48
N SER A 110 1.64 -2.27 -4.15
CA SER A 110 1.45 -3.37 -5.10
C SER A 110 0.55 -3.01 -6.28
N SER A 111 -0.25 -1.93 -6.16
CA SER A 111 -1.05 -1.36 -7.24
C SER A 111 -1.06 0.16 -7.17
N GLU A 112 -1.51 0.81 -8.25
CA GLU A 112 -1.90 2.21 -8.20
C GLU A 112 -2.91 2.50 -7.08
N PRO A 113 -2.88 3.70 -6.48
CA PRO A 113 -3.78 4.05 -5.40
C PRO A 113 -5.19 4.30 -5.93
N CYS A 114 -6.21 3.93 -5.14
CA CYS A 114 -7.59 4.33 -5.37
C CYS A 114 -7.80 5.81 -4.98
N ALA A 115 -8.98 6.38 -5.24
CA ALA A 115 -9.28 7.78 -4.94
C ALA A 115 -9.03 8.17 -3.46
N MET A 116 -9.29 7.26 -2.51
CA MET A 116 -9.00 7.50 -1.08
C MET A 116 -7.51 7.55 -0.80
N CYS A 117 -6.76 6.53 -1.21
CA CYS A 117 -5.31 6.46 -1.01
C CYS A 117 -4.62 7.60 -1.77
N PHE A 118 -5.14 7.96 -2.95
CA PHE A 118 -4.72 9.11 -3.73
C PHE A 118 -4.80 10.41 -2.92
N GLY A 119 -5.94 10.62 -2.25
CA GLY A 119 -6.12 11.79 -1.39
C GLY A 119 -5.21 11.77 -0.16
N ALA A 120 -4.92 10.60 0.41
CA ALA A 120 -4.17 10.46 1.66
C ALA A 120 -2.65 10.60 1.50
N ILE A 121 -2.07 10.06 0.43
CA ILE A 121 -0.62 10.01 0.22
C ILE A 121 0.04 11.40 0.32
N PRO A 122 -0.46 12.48 -0.31
CA PRO A 122 0.14 13.81 -0.16
C PRO A 122 0.18 14.34 1.28
N TRP A 123 -0.77 13.93 2.14
CA TRP A 123 -0.80 14.34 3.55
C TRP A 123 0.16 13.55 4.43
N SER A 124 0.68 12.43 3.95
CA SER A 124 1.62 11.60 4.72
C SER A 124 3.01 12.22 4.85
N GLY A 125 3.41 13.06 3.89
CA GLY A 125 4.75 13.64 3.81
C GLY A 125 5.76 12.86 2.98
N VAL A 126 5.41 11.70 2.40
CA VAL A 126 6.33 11.01 1.46
C VAL A 126 6.67 11.88 0.25
N ARG A 127 7.83 11.65 -0.37
CA ARG A 127 8.32 12.39 -1.55
C ARG A 127 8.45 11.53 -2.80
N TYR A 128 8.32 10.22 -2.65
CA TYR A 128 8.43 9.26 -3.72
C TYR A 128 7.32 8.23 -3.60
N VAL A 129 6.77 7.82 -4.74
CA VAL A 129 5.75 6.78 -4.86
C VAL A 129 6.13 5.86 -6.02
N ALA A 130 6.12 4.55 -5.77
CA ALA A 130 6.24 3.57 -6.84
C ALA A 130 5.09 2.56 -6.78
N THR A 131 4.53 2.18 -7.93
CA THR A 131 3.37 1.27 -8.00
C THR A 131 3.61 0.07 -8.90
N GLY A 132 3.05 -1.07 -8.50
CA GLY A 132 3.11 -2.33 -9.25
C GLY A 132 2.08 -2.41 -10.37
N ALA A 133 0.93 -3.00 -10.06
CA ALA A 133 -0.21 -3.09 -10.98
C ALA A 133 -0.79 -1.71 -11.32
N LEU A 134 -1.28 -1.54 -12.56
CA LEU A 134 -1.99 -0.34 -12.97
C LEU A 134 -3.45 -0.38 -12.52
N GLY A 135 -4.12 0.77 -12.47
CA GLY A 135 -5.53 0.78 -12.08
C GLY A 135 -6.45 -0.01 -13.03
N GLU A 136 -6.07 -0.19 -14.30
CA GLU A 136 -6.80 -1.06 -15.22
C GLU A 136 -6.70 -2.54 -14.83
N ASP A 137 -5.57 -2.97 -14.28
CA ASP A 137 -5.38 -4.34 -13.80
C ASP A 137 -6.27 -4.60 -12.58
N VAL A 138 -6.33 -3.64 -11.66
CA VAL A 138 -7.18 -3.69 -10.46
C VAL A 138 -8.66 -3.76 -10.83
N ARG A 139 -9.11 -2.89 -11.74
CA ARG A 139 -10.50 -2.89 -12.24
C ARG A 139 -10.86 -4.18 -12.98
N SER A 140 -9.90 -4.82 -13.66
CA SER A 140 -10.16 -6.05 -14.42
C SER A 140 -10.62 -7.22 -13.54
N ILE A 141 -10.28 -7.22 -12.25
CA ILE A 141 -10.74 -8.24 -11.29
C ILE A 141 -11.95 -7.78 -10.44
N GLY A 142 -12.50 -6.58 -10.71
CA GLY A 142 -13.76 -6.10 -10.12
C GLY A 142 -13.65 -5.06 -9.00
N PHE A 143 -12.45 -4.68 -8.58
CA PHE A 143 -12.27 -3.61 -7.59
C PHE A 143 -12.55 -2.23 -8.20
N ASP A 144 -13.22 -1.36 -7.45
CA ASP A 144 -13.45 0.03 -7.82
C ASP A 144 -12.27 0.92 -7.36
N GLU A 145 -11.71 1.69 -8.29
CA GLU A 145 -10.65 2.67 -8.04
C GLU A 145 -11.20 4.04 -7.63
N GLY A 146 -12.51 4.24 -7.70
CA GLY A 146 -13.20 5.47 -7.39
C GLY A 146 -12.94 6.60 -8.39
N ALA A 147 -13.38 7.81 -8.03
CA ALA A 147 -13.25 9.02 -8.87
C ALA A 147 -11.84 9.63 -8.78
N LYS A 148 -10.81 8.84 -9.11
CA LYS A 148 -9.42 9.30 -9.22
C LYS A 148 -9.24 10.10 -10.53
N PRO A 149 -8.59 11.29 -10.52
CA PRO A 149 -8.31 12.04 -11.75
C PRO A 149 -7.46 11.24 -12.73
N GLU A 150 -7.70 11.40 -14.04
CA GLU A 150 -6.87 10.75 -15.07
C GLU A 150 -5.40 11.20 -15.00
N ASN A 151 -5.18 12.47 -14.65
CA ASN A 151 -3.86 13.10 -14.50
C ASN A 151 -3.28 12.99 -13.08
N TRP A 152 -3.64 11.95 -12.31
CA TRP A 152 -3.24 11.82 -10.89
C TRP A 152 -1.72 11.85 -10.68
N ILE A 153 -0.93 11.37 -11.64
CA ILE A 153 0.54 11.42 -11.59
C ILE A 153 1.01 12.87 -11.58
N GLN A 154 0.49 13.70 -12.49
CA GLN A 154 0.84 15.12 -12.57
C GLN A 154 0.38 15.88 -11.32
N GLU A 155 -0.75 15.50 -10.73
CA GLU A 155 -1.21 16.07 -9.45
C GLU A 155 -0.21 15.80 -8.31
N TYR A 156 0.40 14.62 -8.27
CA TYR A 156 1.48 14.29 -7.33
C TYR A 156 2.77 15.06 -7.62
N GLU A 157 3.22 15.07 -8.87
CA GLU A 157 4.43 15.79 -9.28
C GLU A 157 4.33 17.30 -8.98
N SER A 158 3.15 17.90 -9.17
CA SER A 158 2.90 19.31 -8.83
C SER A 158 3.06 19.63 -7.34
N ARG A 159 3.00 18.61 -6.48
CA ARG A 159 3.19 18.68 -5.03
C ARG A 159 4.59 18.24 -4.60
N GLY A 160 5.49 17.99 -5.55
CA GLY A 160 6.85 17.51 -5.29
C GLY A 160 6.91 16.04 -4.87
N ILE A 161 5.95 15.22 -5.31
CA ILE A 161 5.95 13.77 -5.11
C ILE A 161 6.32 13.11 -6.44
N HIS A 162 7.48 12.45 -6.49
CA HIS A 162 7.95 11.73 -7.67
C HIS A 162 7.22 10.39 -7.79
N VAL A 163 6.83 10.01 -9.02
CA VAL A 163 6.02 8.82 -9.25
C VAL A 163 6.63 7.92 -10.32
N ILE A 164 6.68 6.62 -10.03
CA ILE A 164 6.99 5.56 -11.00
C ILE A 164 5.86 4.53 -10.97
N THR A 165 5.36 4.08 -12.11
CA THR A 165 4.30 3.08 -12.18
C THR A 165 4.72 1.87 -13.00
N GLY A 166 4.05 0.73 -12.80
CA GLY A 166 4.29 -0.48 -13.57
C GLY A 166 5.55 -1.25 -13.17
N VAL A 167 6.10 -1.00 -11.97
CA VAL A 167 7.29 -1.71 -11.47
C VAL A 167 6.90 -3.15 -11.17
N GLU A 168 7.55 -4.14 -11.79
CA GLU A 168 7.20 -5.56 -11.61
C GLU A 168 5.70 -5.85 -11.88
N ARG A 169 5.10 -5.11 -12.83
CA ARG A 169 3.65 -5.16 -13.12
C ARG A 169 3.11 -6.58 -13.32
N GLU A 170 3.81 -7.43 -14.06
CA GLU A 170 3.36 -8.81 -14.31
C GLU A 170 3.28 -9.62 -13.02
N MET A 171 4.27 -9.49 -12.12
CA MET A 171 4.23 -10.16 -10.81
C MET A 171 3.05 -9.65 -9.96
N ALA A 172 2.73 -8.36 -10.03
CA ALA A 172 1.56 -7.80 -9.35
C ALA A 172 0.25 -8.34 -9.94
N ARG A 173 0.14 -8.43 -11.26
CA ARG A 173 -1.02 -9.00 -11.98
C ARG A 173 -1.23 -10.47 -11.65
N ASP A 174 -0.16 -11.23 -11.42
CA ASP A 174 -0.25 -12.62 -10.98
C ASP A 174 -0.93 -12.76 -9.62
N VAL A 175 -0.72 -11.81 -8.69
CA VAL A 175 -1.38 -11.81 -7.38
C VAL A 175 -2.85 -11.43 -7.49
N LEU A 176 -3.20 -10.46 -8.33
CA LEU A 176 -4.60 -10.12 -8.63
C LEU A 176 -5.35 -11.31 -9.24
N SER A 177 -4.70 -12.01 -10.18
CA SER A 177 -5.25 -13.21 -10.82
C SER A 177 -5.43 -14.35 -9.82
N LEU A 178 -4.45 -14.55 -8.92
CA LEU A 178 -4.54 -15.54 -7.84
C LEU A 178 -5.77 -15.30 -6.97
N TYR A 179 -6.01 -14.06 -6.55
CA TYR A 179 -7.15 -13.70 -5.70
C TYR A 179 -8.48 -14.04 -6.36
N GLN A 180 -8.64 -13.69 -7.65
CA GLN A 180 -9.83 -14.00 -8.43
C GLN A 180 -10.05 -15.52 -8.56
N GLN A 181 -8.99 -16.28 -8.84
CA GLN A 181 -9.04 -17.74 -8.99
C GLN A 181 -9.38 -18.47 -7.69
N THR A 182 -8.97 -17.93 -6.54
CA THR A 182 -9.28 -18.49 -5.23
C THR A 182 -10.66 -18.09 -4.69
N GLY A 183 -11.47 -17.35 -5.48
CA GLY A 183 -12.80 -16.89 -5.07
C GLY A 183 -12.76 -15.78 -4.03
N GLY A 184 -11.75 -14.91 -4.09
CA GLY A 184 -11.59 -13.78 -3.18
C GLY A 184 -12.79 -12.83 -3.21
N HIS A 185 -13.15 -12.28 -2.05
CA HIS A 185 -14.29 -11.39 -1.89
C HIS A 185 -13.98 -9.95 -2.34
N ILE A 186 -14.50 -9.56 -3.50
CA ILE A 186 -14.37 -8.19 -4.00
C ILE A 186 -15.31 -7.28 -3.22
N TYR A 187 -14.74 -6.47 -2.32
CA TYR A 187 -15.52 -5.51 -1.54
C TYR A 187 -15.62 -4.16 -2.26
N ASN A 188 -16.82 -3.60 -2.34
CA ASN A 188 -17.11 -2.26 -2.88
C ASN A 188 -18.17 -1.56 -2.02
N SER A 189 -18.25 -0.21 -2.03
CA SER A 189 -19.15 0.56 -1.14
C SER A 189 -20.67 0.40 -1.41
N LYS A 190 -21.05 -0.49 -2.32
CA LYS A 190 -22.44 -0.76 -2.77
C LYS A 190 -22.59 -2.23 -3.19
N GLU A 191 -22.38 -3.14 -2.25
CA GLU A 191 -22.81 -4.53 -2.45
C GLU A 191 -24.34 -4.57 -2.36
N ASP A 192 -24.98 -5.08 -3.43
CA ASP A 192 -26.41 -5.42 -3.44
C ASP A 192 -26.67 -6.76 -2.74
#